data_AF-A0A645FSB5-F1
#
_entry.id   AF-A0A645FSB5-F1
#
_cell.length_a   1.000
_cell.length_b   1.000
_cell.length_c   1.000
_cell.angle_alpha   90.00
_cell.angle_beta   90.00
_cell.angle_gamma   90.00
#
_symmetry.space_group_name_H-M   'P 1'
#
loop_
_entity.id
_entity.type
_entity.pdbx_description
1 polymer ?
#
loop_
_entity_poly.entity_id
_entity_poly.type
_entity_poly.pdbx_seq_one_letter_code
_entity_poly.pdbx_strand_id
1 'polypeptide(L)'
;MIFGPKKVYIICGINKLAENLEKAIERIKENTYKNARRLNLKTPCAITGKCNDCDSPQRMCSVTAILEKKPSKIDIEIIIINKSLGY
;
A
#
# COMPACT_ATOMS: atom_id res chain seq x y z
N MET A 1 1.78 0.70 12.31
CA MET A 1 0.31 0.54 12.49
C MET A 1 -0.04 -0.58 13.46
N ILE A 2 0.74 -1.67 13.51
CA ILE A 2 0.48 -2.83 14.41
C ILE A 2 1.09 -2.63 15.80
N PHE A 3 2.23 -1.95 15.85
CA PHE A 3 2.85 -1.43 17.06
C PHE A 3 3.01 0.07 16.85
N GLY A 4 2.57 0.90 17.81
CA GLY A 4 2.60 2.35 17.65
C GLY A 4 1.51 3.09 18.44
N PRO A 5 0.94 4.17 17.87
CA PRO A 5 -0.02 5.05 18.55
C PRO A 5 -1.23 4.29 19.13
N LYS A 6 -1.80 4.84 20.21
CA LYS A 6 -3.03 4.29 20.83
C LYS A 6 -4.23 4.28 19.86
N LYS A 7 -4.28 5.24 18.93
CA LYS A 7 -5.32 5.37 17.90
C LYS A 7 -4.72 5.56 16.51
N VAL A 8 -5.22 4.83 15.52
CA VAL A 8 -4.77 4.86 14.12
C VAL A 8 -5.98 4.99 13.19
N TYR A 9 -5.94 5.98 12.30
CA TYR A 9 -6.92 6.15 11.24
C TYR A 9 -6.32 5.71 9.91
N ILE A 10 -6.98 4.78 9.22
CA ILE A 10 -6.64 4.37 7.86
C ILE A 10 -7.65 5.01 6.93
N ILE A 11 -7.20 5.97 6.13
CA ILE A 11 -8.05 6.73 5.21
C ILE A 11 -7.71 6.32 3.78
N CYS A 12 -8.67 5.79 3.04
CA CYS A 12 -8.46 5.34 1.67
C CYS A 12 -9.67 5.65 0.76
N GLY A 13 -9.40 5.77 -0.55
CA GLY A 13 -10.45 5.90 -1.55
C GLY A 13 -11.03 4.54 -1.96
N ILE A 14 -12.21 4.56 -2.59
CA ILE A 14 -12.86 3.34 -3.13
C ILE A 14 -11.99 2.59 -4.14
N ASN A 15 -11.04 3.27 -4.78
CA ASN A 15 -10.07 2.68 -5.69
C ASN A 15 -9.08 1.72 -5.00
N LYS A 16 -9.17 1.51 -3.67
CA LYS A 16 -8.36 0.57 -2.89
C LYS A 16 -9.08 -0.74 -2.53
N LEU A 17 -10.38 -0.83 -2.81
CA LEU A 17 -11.14 -2.07 -2.63
C LEU A 17 -10.73 -3.10 -3.70
N ALA A 18 -10.73 -4.36 -3.30
CA ALA A 18 -10.45 -5.50 -4.17
C ALA A 18 -11.36 -6.67 -3.76
N GLU A 19 -11.65 -7.55 -4.70
CA GLU A 19 -12.57 -8.69 -4.50
C GLU A 19 -12.03 -9.71 -3.49
N ASN A 20 -10.70 -9.86 -3.43
CA ASN A 20 -10.02 -10.79 -2.53
C ASN A 20 -8.56 -10.35 -2.31
N LEU A 21 -7.84 -11.10 -1.46
CA LEU A 21 -6.46 -10.80 -1.10
C LEU A 21 -5.50 -10.85 -2.31
N GLU A 22 -5.67 -11.82 -3.22
CA GLU A 22 -4.81 -11.94 -4.41
C GLU A 22 -4.94 -10.70 -5.30
N LYS A 23 -6.18 -10.29 -5.59
CA LYS A 23 -6.48 -9.06 -6.34
C LYS A 23 -5.99 -7.81 -5.63
N ALA A 24 -6.02 -7.78 -4.29
CA ALA A 24 -5.43 -6.67 -3.53
C ALA A 24 -3.91 -6.57 -3.73
N ILE A 25 -3.20 -7.71 -3.66
CA ILE A 25 -1.75 -7.76 -3.87
C ILE A 25 -1.37 -7.41 -5.32
N GLU A 26 -2.10 -7.96 -6.30
CA GLU A 26 -1.94 -7.65 -7.72
C GLU A 26 -2.04 -6.14 -7.95
N ARG A 27 -3.14 -5.53 -7.47
CA ARG A 27 -3.38 -4.09 -7.55
C ARG A 27 -2.25 -3.27 -6.92
N ILE A 28 -1.71 -3.69 -5.77
CA ILE A 28 -0.56 -3.01 -5.14
C ILE A 28 0.66 -3.07 -6.06
N LYS A 29 1.01 -4.26 -6.58
CA LYS A 29 2.17 -4.46 -7.46
C LYS A 29 2.03 -3.67 -8.76
N GLU A 30 0.84 -3.58 -9.32
CA GLU A 30 0.55 -2.81 -10.53
C GLU A 30 0.63 -1.29 -10.32
N ASN A 31 0.35 -0.79 -9.11
CA ASN A 31 0.28 0.67 -8.88
C ASN A 31 1.54 1.25 -8.20
N THR A 32 2.38 0.40 -7.60
CA THR A 32 3.56 0.82 -6.82
C THR A 32 4.51 1.74 -7.61
N TYR A 33 4.68 1.52 -8.92
CA TYR A 33 5.59 2.33 -9.74
C TYR A 33 5.26 3.83 -9.75
N LYS A 34 3.96 4.19 -9.63
CA LYS A 34 3.51 5.58 -9.63
C LYS A 34 4.10 6.35 -8.44
N ASN A 35 4.17 5.70 -7.28
CA ASN A 35 4.81 6.29 -6.11
C ASN A 35 6.34 6.38 -6.26
N ALA A 36 6.96 5.37 -6.88
CA ALA A 36 8.41 5.35 -7.09
C ALA A 36 8.84 6.52 -7.99
N ARG A 37 8.05 6.80 -9.03
CA ARG A 37 8.21 7.99 -9.89
C ARG A 37 8.00 9.29 -9.11
N ARG A 38 6.92 9.40 -8.32
CA ARG A 38 6.67 10.59 -7.47
C ARG A 38 7.82 10.89 -6.51
N LEU A 39 8.49 9.85 -5.99
CA LEU A 39 9.63 9.95 -5.08
C LEU A 39 10.99 10.06 -5.81
N ASN A 40 11.01 10.11 -7.15
CA ASN A 40 12.23 10.13 -7.97
C ASN A 40 13.21 8.98 -7.67
N LEU A 41 12.69 7.78 -7.38
CA LEU A 41 13.52 6.60 -7.13
C LEU A 41 13.98 5.96 -8.45
N LYS A 42 15.23 5.51 -8.48
CA LYS A 42 15.85 4.77 -9.60
C LYS A 42 15.59 3.26 -9.49
N THR A 43 14.39 2.88 -9.09
CA THR A 43 13.98 1.47 -9.06
C THR A 43 13.58 0.99 -10.45
N PRO A 44 13.74 -0.31 -10.76
CA PRO A 44 13.30 -0.86 -12.06
C PRO A 44 11.83 -0.55 -12.38
N CYS A 45 10.95 -0.61 -11.38
CA CYS A 45 9.53 -0.33 -11.58
C CYS A 45 9.25 1.13 -11.96
N ALA A 46 10.03 2.10 -11.44
CA ALA A 46 9.90 3.51 -11.84
C ALA A 46 10.17 3.71 -13.33
N ILE A 47 11.07 2.92 -13.92
CA ILE A 47 11.42 2.95 -15.34
C ILE A 47 10.37 2.18 -16.15
N THR A 48 10.16 0.90 -15.83
CA THR A 48 9.35 -0.01 -16.66
C THR A 48 7.84 0.19 -16.54
N GLY A 49 7.36 0.86 -15.49
CA GLY A 49 5.93 1.05 -15.24
C GLY A 49 5.20 -0.21 -14.73
N LYS A 50 5.95 -1.24 -14.32
CA LYS A 50 5.40 -2.45 -13.68
C LYS A 50 6.32 -2.98 -12.59
N CYS A 51 5.80 -3.77 -11.66
CA CYS A 51 6.64 -4.43 -10.66
C CYS A 51 7.61 -5.40 -11.35
N ASN A 52 8.88 -5.41 -10.92
CA ASN A 52 9.91 -6.33 -11.41
C ASN A 52 10.47 -7.21 -10.28
N ASP A 53 9.78 -7.27 -9.13
CA ASP A 53 10.22 -7.99 -7.93
C ASP A 53 11.70 -7.76 -7.60
N CYS A 54 12.09 -6.49 -7.52
CA CYS A 54 13.50 -6.12 -7.49
C CYS A 54 14.09 -6.13 -6.08
N ASP A 55 15.41 -6.27 -6.01
CA ASP A 55 16.22 -6.06 -4.81
C ASP A 55 17.03 -4.75 -4.88
N SER A 56 16.45 -3.70 -5.48
CA SER A 56 17.12 -2.40 -5.57
C SER A 56 17.41 -1.84 -4.16
N PRO A 57 18.57 -1.22 -3.93
CA PRO A 57 18.83 -0.49 -2.69
C PRO A 57 17.82 0.64 -2.41
N GLN A 58 17.10 1.09 -3.45
CA GLN A 58 16.04 2.10 -3.36
C GLN A 58 14.62 1.47 -3.32
N ARG A 59 14.50 0.17 -3.05
CA ARG A 59 13.20 -0.51 -2.91
C ARG A 59 12.42 0.10 -1.75
N MET A 60 11.28 0.70 -2.06
CA MET A 60 10.35 1.26 -1.06
C MET A 60 9.26 0.28 -0.62
N CYS A 61 8.97 -0.76 -1.42
CA CYS A 61 7.92 -1.75 -1.17
C CYS A 61 8.48 -3.00 -0.49
N SER A 62 9.04 -2.83 0.72
CA SER A 62 9.76 -3.89 1.43
C SER A 62 8.88 -4.66 2.43
N VAL A 63 7.68 -4.16 2.75
CA VAL A 63 6.80 -4.75 3.76
C VAL A 63 5.38 -4.82 3.23
N THR A 64 4.75 -5.99 3.38
CA THR A 64 3.31 -6.18 3.23
C THR A 64 2.73 -6.50 4.60
N ALA A 65 1.70 -5.75 5.01
CA ALA A 65 0.99 -5.98 6.27
C ALA A 65 -0.44 -6.41 5.98
N ILE A 66 -0.87 -7.52 6.60
CA ILE A 66 -2.24 -8.03 6.55
C ILE A 66 -2.79 -8.01 7.96
N LEU A 67 -3.96 -7.38 8.14
CA LEU A 67 -4.65 -7.28 9.41
C LEU A 67 -5.80 -8.30 9.43
N GLU A 68 -5.54 -9.48 10.00
CA GLU A 68 -6.57 -10.53 10.18
C GLU A 68 -7.64 -10.11 11.22
N LYS A 69 -7.25 -9.28 12.19
CA LYS A 69 -8.11 -8.76 13.26
C LYS A 69 -7.57 -7.44 13.80
N LYS A 70 -8.44 -6.63 14.42
CA LYS A 70 -8.03 -5.45 15.20
C LYS A 70 -7.04 -5.85 16.32
N PRO A 71 -5.81 -5.31 16.35
CA PRO A 71 -4.87 -5.55 17.44
C PRO A 71 -5.46 -5.13 18.79
N SER A 72 -5.19 -5.90 19.85
CA SER A 72 -5.84 -5.70 21.16
C SER A 72 -5.52 -4.38 21.85
N LYS A 73 -4.32 -3.82 21.59
CA LYS A 73 -3.82 -2.60 22.26
C LYS A 73 -3.93 -1.33 21.41
N ILE A 74 -4.46 -1.42 20.19
CA ILE A 74 -4.54 -0.30 19.27
C ILE A 74 -5.98 -0.14 18.81
N ASP A 75 -6.49 1.08 18.93
CA ASP A 75 -7.77 1.42 18.32
C ASP A 75 -7.56 1.80 16.85
N ILE A 76 -8.13 1.02 15.94
CA ILE A 76 -8.00 1.21 14.49
C ILE A 76 -9.36 1.53 13.91
N GLU A 77 -9.44 2.62 13.16
CA GLU A 77 -10.62 3.04 12.43
C GLU A 77 -10.28 3.13 10.94
N ILE A 78 -11.11 2.52 10.08
CA ILE A 78 -10.93 2.52 8.63
C ILE A 78 -12.02 3.39 8.02
N ILE A 79 -11.61 4.45 7.31
CA ILE A 79 -12.50 5.42 6.67
C ILE A 79 -12.34 5.28 5.17
N ILE A 80 -13.41 4.81 4.51
CA ILE A 80 -13.46 4.69 3.05
C ILE A 80 -14.17 5.93 2.49
N ILE A 81 -13.44 6.69 1.69
CA ILE A 81 -13.97 7.87 1.00
C ILE A 81 -14.49 7.41 -0.37
N ASN A 82 -15.74 7.77 -0.69
CA ASN A 82 -16.40 7.46 -1.97
C ASN A 82 -15.85 8.29 -3.15
N LYS A 83 -14.53 8.32 -3.31
CA LYS A 83 -13.78 8.98 -4.40
C LYS A 83 -12.53 8.16 -4.71
N SER A 84 -12.04 8.26 -5.95
CA SER A 84 -10.73 7.72 -6.31
C SER A 84 -9.63 8.64 -5.76
N LEU A 85 -8.79 8.12 -4.85
CA LEU A 85 -7.74 8.89 -4.17
C LEU A 85 -6.38 8.17 -4.25
N GLY A 86 -5.30 8.93 -4.46
CA GLY A 86 -3.95 8.39 -4.60
C GLY A 86 -3.78 7.50 -5.85
N TYR A 87 -2.76 6.63 -5.82
CA TYR A 87 -2.39 5.70 -6.90
C TYR A 87 -2.61 4.24 -6.50
#